data_AF-A0A428IW21-F1
#
_entry.id   AF-A0A428IW21-F1
#
_cell.length_a   1.000
_cell.length_b   1.000
_cell.length_c   1.000
_cell.angle_alpha   90.00
_cell.angle_beta   90.00
_cell.angle_gamma   90.00
#
_symmetry.space_group_name_H-M   'P 1'
#
loop_
_entity.id
_entity.type
_entity.pdbx_description
1 polymer ?
#
loop_
_entity_poly.entity_id
_entity_poly.type
_entity_poly.pdbx_seq_one_letter_code
_entity_poly.pdbx_strand_id
1 'polypeptide(L)'
;MVRVYKTVRLAYEAKVWIDELIQNNERKIKELSQDNFLNTLEQTLLSNHYDELNGLSFNIVLKASIGSVIEEAYRNTKHYSIDKWQKLRQEMEKDIKNVNPNLETSVTPRLYLDENVLNGLDEFRYHLMKEDGATRLPRLSYIIKLVIYSYWKTQQ
;
A
#
# COMPACT_ATOMS: atom_id res chain seq x y z
N MET A 1 17.00 -3.42 4.09
CA MET A 1 15.78 -2.61 4.26
C MET A 1 15.29 -2.81 5.68
N VAL A 2 15.20 -1.74 6.47
CA VAL A 2 14.69 -1.80 7.84
C VAL A 2 13.16 -1.73 7.78
N ARG A 3 12.48 -2.65 8.48
CA ARG A 3 11.02 -2.68 8.57
C ARG A 3 10.57 -2.41 9.98
N VAL A 4 9.50 -1.64 10.13
CA VAL A 4 9.00 -1.17 11.42
C VAL A 4 7.53 -1.49 11.57
N TYR A 5 7.14 -1.79 12.81
CA TYR A 5 5.74 -1.93 13.16
C TYR A 5 5.15 -0.58 13.56
N LYS A 6 4.06 -0.17 12.91
CA LYS A 6 3.32 1.05 13.24
C LYS A 6 1.84 0.77 13.37
N THR A 7 1.27 1.14 14.52
CA THR A 7 -0.18 1.07 14.73
C THR A 7 -0.82 2.36 14.24
N VAL A 8 -1.74 2.26 13.27
CA VAL A 8 -2.48 3.40 12.73
C VAL A 8 -3.96 3.04 12.62
N ARG A 9 -4.84 3.88 13.16
CA ARG A 9 -6.29 3.74 12.98
C ARG A 9 -6.67 4.21 11.58
N LEU A 10 -7.05 3.29 10.72
CA LEU A 10 -7.46 3.58 9.36
C LEU A 10 -8.93 4.03 9.34
N ALA A 11 -9.24 4.94 8.43
CA ALA A 11 -10.63 5.28 8.13
C ALA A 11 -11.31 4.10 7.43
N TYR A 12 -12.64 3.99 7.57
CA TYR A 12 -13.37 2.84 7.01
C TYR A 12 -13.27 2.80 5.48
N GLU A 13 -13.30 3.95 4.81
CA GLU A 13 -13.20 4.02 3.34
C GLU A 13 -11.83 3.54 2.87
N ALA A 14 -10.77 3.92 3.58
CA ALA A 14 -9.42 3.45 3.27
C ALA A 14 -9.34 1.92 3.36
N LYS A 15 -10.00 1.32 4.36
CA LYS A 15 -10.06 -0.13 4.51
C LYS A 15 -10.78 -0.78 3.34
N VAL A 16 -11.94 -0.26 2.92
CA VAL A 16 -12.68 -0.78 1.76
C VAL A 16 -11.80 -0.80 0.51
N TRP A 17 -11.13 0.31 0.19
CA TRP A 17 -10.25 0.38 -0.97
C TRP A 17 -9.02 -0.54 -0.84
N ILE A 18 -8.46 -0.67 0.37
CA ILE A 18 -7.35 -1.60 0.62
C ILE A 18 -7.80 -3.05 0.37
N ASP A 19 -8.98 -3.44 0.84
CA ASP A 19 -9.48 -4.80 0.65
C ASP A 19 -9.70 -5.12 -0.82
N GLU A 20 -10.25 -4.19 -1.60
CA GLU A 20 -10.37 -4.34 -3.05
C GLU A 20 -9.01 -4.51 -3.74
N LEU A 21 -8.01 -3.73 -3.33
CA LEU A 21 -6.64 -3.87 -3.82
C LEU A 21 -5.99 -5.19 -3.40
N ILE A 22 -6.23 -5.66 -2.19
CA ILE A 22 -5.78 -6.99 -1.72
C ILE A 22 -6.40 -8.07 -2.60
N GLN A 23 -7.71 -8.02 -2.85
CA GLN A 23 -8.39 -9.00 -3.72
C GLN A 23 -7.84 -8.98 -5.15
N ASN A 24 -7.55 -7.80 -5.71
CA ASN A 24 -6.92 -7.68 -7.02
C ASN A 24 -5.53 -8.34 -7.04
N ASN A 25 -4.72 -8.09 -6.00
CA ASN A 25 -3.39 -8.69 -5.89
C ASN A 25 -3.44 -10.20 -5.64
N GLU A 26 -4.41 -10.69 -4.87
CA GLU A 26 -4.64 -12.13 -4.68
C GLU A 26 -5.04 -12.83 -5.99
N ARG A 27 -5.85 -12.18 -6.84
CA ARG A 27 -6.16 -12.69 -8.18
C ARG A 27 -4.89 -12.79 -9.04
N LYS A 28 -4.08 -11.73 -9.09
CA LYS A 28 -2.78 -11.74 -9.79
C LYS A 28 -1.85 -12.84 -9.27
N ILE A 29 -1.77 -13.06 -7.96
CA ILE A 29 -0.95 -14.12 -7.37
C ILE A 29 -1.44 -15.51 -7.82
N LYS A 30 -2.75 -15.73 -7.87
CA LYS A 30 -3.34 -16.99 -8.35
C LYS A 30 -3.01 -17.23 -9.83
N GLU A 31 -3.12 -16.21 -10.67
CA GLU A 31 -2.76 -16.28 -12.10
C GLU A 31 -1.27 -16.63 -12.26
N LEU A 32 -0.38 -15.92 -11.58
CA LEU A 32 1.06 -16.21 -11.59
C LEU A 32 1.38 -17.64 -11.12
N SER A 33 0.65 -18.14 -10.13
CA SER A 33 0.83 -19.49 -9.61
C SER A 33 0.46 -20.57 -10.64
N GLN A 34 -0.43 -20.27 -11.58
CA GLN A 34 -0.79 -21.17 -12.69
C GLN A 34 0.31 -21.19 -13.77
N ASP A 35 1.05 -20.09 -13.94
CA ASP A 35 2.07 -19.91 -14.98
C ASP A 35 3.49 -20.38 -14.58
N ASN A 36 3.62 -21.31 -13.63
CA ASN A 36 4.91 -21.83 -13.16
C ASN A 36 5.88 -20.75 -12.60
N PHE A 37 5.34 -19.58 -12.23
CA PHE A 37 6.13 -18.42 -11.80
C PHE A 37 6.89 -18.68 -10.50
N LEU A 38 6.26 -19.35 -9.52
CA LEU A 38 6.90 -19.66 -8.24
C LEU A 38 8.09 -20.61 -8.41
N ASN A 39 7.94 -21.65 -9.24
CA ASN A 39 9.03 -22.55 -9.58
C ASN A 39 10.17 -21.80 -10.27
N THR A 40 9.84 -20.86 -11.18
CA THR A 40 10.84 -20.02 -11.84
C THR A 40 11.59 -19.13 -10.84
N LEU A 41 10.89 -18.54 -9.88
CA LEU A 41 11.51 -17.75 -8.81
C LEU A 41 12.43 -18.60 -7.94
N GLU A 42 12.00 -19.80 -7.56
CA GLU A 42 12.81 -20.71 -6.74
C GLU A 42 14.08 -21.13 -7.46
N GLN A 43 13.97 -21.53 -8.74
CA GLN A 43 15.12 -21.88 -9.56
C GLN A 43 16.07 -20.70 -9.78
N THR A 44 15.53 -19.50 -9.97
CA THR A 44 16.34 -18.28 -10.11
C THR A 44 17.08 -17.93 -8.81
N LEU A 45 16.43 -18.12 -7.65
CA LEU A 45 17.08 -17.87 -6.36
C LEU A 45 18.19 -18.89 -6.10
N LEU A 46 17.93 -20.17 -6.39
CA LEU A 46 18.91 -21.25 -6.27
C LEU A 46 20.09 -21.04 -7.21
N SER A 47 19.86 -20.65 -8.47
CA SER A 47 20.94 -20.45 -9.44
C SER A 47 21.84 -19.26 -9.08
N ASN A 48 21.27 -18.19 -8.54
CA ASN A 48 22.01 -16.98 -8.15
C ASN A 48 22.82 -17.15 -6.84
N HIS A 49 22.45 -18.13 -6.00
CA HIS A 49 23.07 -18.38 -4.69
C HIS A 49 23.35 -19.87 -4.51
N TYR A 50 23.88 -20.51 -5.55
CA TYR A 50 24.03 -21.97 -5.57
C TYR A 50 24.96 -22.45 -4.45
N ASP A 51 26.09 -21.80 -4.24
CA ASP A 51 27.05 -22.22 -3.20
C ASP A 51 26.45 -22.18 -1.80
N GLU A 52 25.52 -21.24 -1.53
CA GLU A 52 24.85 -21.09 -0.24
C GLU A 52 23.61 -21.97 -0.09
N LEU A 53 22.91 -22.26 -1.18
CA LEU A 53 21.60 -22.94 -1.16
C LEU A 53 21.66 -24.40 -1.64
N ASN A 54 22.75 -24.85 -2.23
CA ASN A 54 22.90 -26.23 -2.70
C ASN A 54 22.89 -27.21 -1.51
N GLY A 55 21.79 -27.95 -1.38
CA GLY A 55 21.50 -28.85 -0.25
C GLY A 55 20.31 -28.42 0.62
N LEU A 56 19.71 -27.25 0.34
CA LEU A 56 18.52 -26.75 1.02
C LEU A 56 17.28 -26.88 0.12
N SER A 57 16.18 -27.33 0.70
CA SER A 57 14.85 -27.21 0.10
C SER A 57 14.15 -26.01 0.72
N PHE A 58 13.55 -25.15 -0.12
CA PHE A 58 12.80 -23.98 0.31
C PHE A 58 11.55 -23.81 -0.55
N ASN A 59 10.61 -23.02 -0.06
CA ASN A 59 9.35 -22.69 -0.74
C ASN A 59 9.11 -21.19 -0.64
N ILE A 60 8.67 -20.57 -1.73
CA ILE A 60 8.31 -19.13 -1.79
C ILE A 60 6.79 -18.96 -1.74
N VAL A 61 6.31 -18.23 -0.72
CA VAL A 61 4.90 -17.87 -0.57
C VAL A 61 4.70 -16.37 -0.79
N LEU A 62 3.84 -16.01 -1.74
CA LEU A 62 3.44 -14.63 -2.00
C LEU A 62 2.12 -14.32 -1.28
N LYS A 63 2.07 -13.18 -0.58
CA LYS A 63 0.86 -12.74 0.14
C LYS A 63 0.67 -11.23 0.03
N ALA A 64 -0.54 -10.82 -0.30
CA ALA A 64 -0.96 -9.42 -0.20
C ALA A 64 -1.41 -9.12 1.24
N SER A 65 -1.00 -7.98 1.76
CA SER A 65 -1.36 -7.48 3.09
C SER A 65 -1.65 -5.99 3.04
N ILE A 66 -2.29 -5.47 4.10
CA ILE A 66 -2.51 -4.02 4.25
C ILE A 66 -1.19 -3.25 4.09
N GLY A 67 -0.11 -3.74 4.71
CA GLY A 67 1.20 -3.11 4.63
C GLY A 67 1.75 -3.07 3.20
N SER A 68 1.72 -4.21 2.50
CA SER A 68 2.24 -4.27 1.12
C SER A 68 1.44 -3.39 0.15
N VAL A 69 0.11 -3.30 0.34
CA VAL A 69 -0.76 -2.44 -0.47
C VAL A 69 -0.48 -0.95 -0.21
N ILE A 70 -0.25 -0.55 1.05
CA ILE A 70 0.16 0.83 1.37
C ILE A 70 1.49 1.16 0.70
N GLU A 71 2.46 0.25 0.76
CA GLU A 71 3.77 0.46 0.13
C GLU A 71 3.67 0.53 -1.40
N GLU A 72 2.87 -0.33 -2.02
CA GLU A 72 2.58 -0.31 -3.45
C GLU A 72 1.93 1.01 -3.86
N ALA A 73 0.88 1.43 -3.15
CA ALA A 73 0.20 2.69 -3.40
C ALA A 73 1.14 3.89 -3.26
N TYR A 74 1.97 3.92 -2.22
CA TYR A 74 2.96 4.98 -2.04
C TYR A 74 3.97 5.01 -3.19
N ARG A 75 4.56 3.87 -3.56
CA ARG A 75 5.55 3.80 -4.65
C ARG A 75 4.98 4.30 -5.98
N ASN A 76 3.71 3.99 -6.26
CA ASN A 76 3.02 4.37 -7.49
C ASN A 76 2.46 5.79 -7.49
N THR A 77 2.41 6.49 -6.35
CA THR A 77 1.81 7.82 -6.27
C THR A 77 2.77 8.92 -5.80
N LYS A 78 3.89 8.58 -5.16
CA LYS A 78 4.87 9.55 -4.60
C LYS A 78 5.40 10.59 -5.60
N HIS A 79 5.33 10.31 -6.90
CA HIS A 79 5.82 11.18 -7.97
C HIS A 79 4.74 12.14 -8.50
N TYR A 80 3.52 12.10 -7.97
CA TYR A 80 2.44 12.98 -8.40
C TYR A 80 2.72 14.44 -8.04
N SER A 81 2.36 15.35 -8.95
CA SER A 81 2.43 16.78 -8.69
C SER A 81 1.39 17.22 -7.65
N ILE A 82 1.62 18.38 -7.05
CA ILE A 82 0.71 18.99 -6.06
C ILE A 82 -0.68 19.20 -6.66
N ASP A 83 -0.78 19.71 -7.89
CA ASP A 83 -2.07 19.89 -8.58
C ASP A 83 -2.83 18.56 -8.72
N LYS A 84 -2.12 17.47 -9.02
CA LYS A 84 -2.72 16.14 -9.12
C LYS A 84 -3.23 15.67 -7.76
N TRP A 85 -2.48 15.89 -6.69
CA TRP A 85 -2.92 15.59 -5.32
C TRP A 85 -4.13 16.40 -4.89
N GLN A 86 -4.20 17.68 -5.25
CA GLN A 86 -5.36 18.54 -4.94
C GLN A 86 -6.62 18.05 -5.67
N LYS A 87 -6.51 17.70 -6.95
CA LYS A 87 -7.62 17.12 -7.72
C LYS A 87 -8.10 15.80 -7.10
N LEU A 88 -7.18 14.88 -6.82
CA LEU A 88 -7.50 13.59 -6.21
C LEU A 88 -8.12 13.77 -4.82
N ARG A 89 -7.70 14.78 -4.04
CA ARG A 89 -8.33 15.11 -2.76
C ARG A 89 -9.79 15.52 -2.95
N GLN A 90 -10.08 16.39 -3.92
CA GLN A 90 -11.46 16.82 -4.21
C GLN A 90 -12.33 15.66 -4.71
N GLU A 91 -11.78 14.77 -5.54
CA GLU A 91 -12.47 13.56 -6.00
C GLU A 91 -12.73 12.59 -4.84
N MET A 92 -11.75 12.39 -3.96
CA MET A 92 -11.88 11.54 -2.77
C MET A 92 -13.05 12.01 -1.88
N GLU A 93 -13.17 13.30 -1.60
CA GLU A 93 -14.26 13.85 -0.78
C GLU A 93 -15.65 13.65 -1.43
N LYS A 94 -15.72 13.53 -2.76
CA LYS A 94 -16.97 13.18 -3.46
C LYS A 94 -17.24 11.69 -3.38
N ASP A 95 -16.23 10.86 -3.68
CA ASP A 95 -16.36 9.40 -3.77
C ASP A 95 -16.59 8.74 -2.41
N ILE A 96 -16.05 9.31 -1.32
CA ILE A 96 -16.29 8.83 0.05
C ILE A 96 -17.79 8.73 0.36
N LYS A 97 -18.63 9.64 -0.18
CA LYS A 97 -20.08 9.64 0.08
C LYS A 97 -20.80 8.41 -0.48
N ASN A 98 -20.18 7.73 -1.43
CA ASN A 98 -20.72 6.53 -2.07
C ASN A 98 -20.25 5.24 -1.37
N VAL A 99 -19.30 5.33 -0.44
CA VAL A 99 -18.83 4.17 0.33
C VAL A 99 -19.89 3.85 1.39
N ASN A 100 -20.46 2.64 1.33
CA ASN A 100 -21.50 2.23 2.26
C ASN A 100 -20.97 2.20 3.71
N PRO A 101 -21.47 3.04 4.62
CA PRO A 101 -20.97 3.13 6.00
C PRO A 101 -21.28 1.88 6.84
N ASN A 102 -22.15 0.98 6.36
CA ASN A 102 -22.48 -0.27 7.03
C ASN A 102 -21.46 -1.40 6.76
N LEU A 103 -20.49 -1.19 5.85
CA LEU A 103 -19.40 -2.14 5.58
C LEU A 103 -18.23 -1.93 6.56
N GLU A 104 -18.34 -2.54 7.73
CA GLU A 104 -17.31 -2.72 8.78
C GLU A 104 -16.71 -1.48 9.47
N THR A 105 -16.41 -1.66 10.76
CA THR A 105 -15.87 -0.65 11.68
C THR A 105 -14.41 -0.31 11.39
N SER A 106 -14.00 0.93 11.70
CA SER A 106 -12.61 1.38 11.57
C SER A 106 -11.63 0.39 12.20
N VAL A 107 -10.66 -0.09 11.43
CA VAL A 107 -9.62 -1.02 11.91
C VAL A 107 -8.39 -0.28 12.39
N THR A 108 -7.71 -0.83 13.41
CA THR A 108 -6.43 -0.32 13.91
C THR A 108 -5.35 -1.40 13.73
N PRO A 109 -4.97 -1.71 12.48
CA PRO A 109 -3.99 -2.75 12.21
C PRO A 109 -2.60 -2.35 12.71
N ARG A 110 -1.82 -3.35 13.11
CA ARG A 110 -0.38 -3.21 13.32
C ARG A 110 0.31 -3.36 11.96
N LEU A 111 0.59 -2.24 11.30
CA LEU A 111 1.20 -2.20 9.97
C LEU A 111 2.68 -2.58 10.08
N TYR A 112 3.14 -3.49 9.21
CA TYR A 112 4.55 -3.80 9.05
C TYR A 112 5.03 -3.21 7.72
N LEU A 113 5.75 -2.09 7.80
CA LEU A 113 6.10 -1.27 6.65
C LEU A 113 7.61 -1.09 6.54
N ASP A 114 8.08 -0.87 5.32
CA ASP A 114 9.42 -0.34 5.10
C ASP A 114 9.58 1.05 5.74
N GLU A 115 10.69 1.25 6.44
CA GLU A 115 11.00 2.51 7.11
C GLU A 115 11.06 3.70 6.14
N ASN A 116 11.58 3.51 4.93
CA ASN A 116 11.63 4.59 3.93
C ASN A 116 10.25 4.97 3.42
N VAL A 117 9.32 4.00 3.35
CA VAL A 117 7.92 4.28 3.00
C VAL A 117 7.26 5.05 4.13
N LEU A 118 7.48 4.66 5.39
CA LEU A 118 6.91 5.37 6.53
C LEU A 118 7.44 6.82 6.59
N ASN A 119 8.75 7.00 6.43
CA ASN A 119 9.38 8.32 6.41
C ASN A 119 8.85 9.16 5.25
N GLY A 120 8.71 8.59 4.06
CA GLY A 120 8.14 9.29 2.91
C GLY A 120 6.67 9.69 3.08
N LEU A 121 5.86 8.86 3.74
CA LEU A 121 4.49 9.23 4.12
C LEU A 121 4.49 10.37 5.14
N ASP A 122 5.43 10.37 6.10
CA ASP A 122 5.57 11.44 7.08
C ASP A 122 6.06 12.74 6.45
N GLU A 123 7.05 12.71 5.54
CA GLU A 123 7.49 13.84 4.74
C GLU A 123 6.33 14.43 3.93
N PHE A 124 5.51 13.58 3.31
CA PHE A 124 4.36 14.04 2.54
C PHE A 124 3.33 14.80 3.39
N ARG A 125 3.21 14.49 4.70
CA ARG A 125 2.39 15.29 5.63
C ARG A 125 2.89 16.72 5.72
N TYR A 126 4.21 16.91 5.82
CA TYR A 126 4.81 18.23 5.92
C TYR A 126 4.69 19.01 4.61
N HIS A 127 4.87 18.33 3.47
CA HIS A 127 4.64 18.93 2.16
C HIS A 127 3.21 19.44 2.04
N LEU A 128 2.20 18.60 2.29
CA LEU A 128 0.80 19.02 2.21
C LEU A 128 0.45 20.13 3.20
N MET A 129 1.00 20.10 4.42
CA MET A 129 0.78 21.17 5.40
C MET A 129 1.28 22.53 4.88
N LYS A 130 2.48 22.56 4.28
CA LYS A 130 3.06 23.78 3.71
C LYS A 130 2.23 24.30 2.52
N GLU A 131 1.87 23.41 1.60
CA GLU A 131 1.06 23.75 0.42
C GLU A 131 -0.33 24.27 0.81
N ASP A 132 -0.97 23.67 1.82
CA ASP A 132 -2.29 24.09 2.30
C ASP A 132 -2.22 25.38 3.16
N GLY A 133 -1.03 25.94 3.42
CA GLY A 133 -0.84 27.07 4.34
C GLY A 133 -1.31 26.77 5.77
N ALA A 134 -1.38 25.49 6.14
CA ALA A 134 -1.98 25.04 7.38
C ALA A 134 -0.98 25.09 8.54
N THR A 135 -1.47 25.38 9.74
CA THR A 135 -0.65 25.38 10.96
C THR A 135 -0.55 24.01 11.62
N ARG A 136 -1.39 23.05 11.22
CA ARG A 136 -1.47 21.72 11.81
C ARG A 136 -1.10 20.63 10.80
N LEU A 137 -0.18 19.76 11.20
CA LEU A 137 0.22 18.60 10.41
C LEU A 137 -0.97 17.62 10.25
N PRO A 138 -1.31 17.21 9.02
CA PRO A 138 -2.32 16.19 8.77
C PRO A 138 -2.00 14.90 9.53
N ARG A 139 -3.04 14.14 9.90
CA ARG A 139 -2.86 12.83 10.54
C ARG A 139 -2.29 11.84 9.52
N LEU A 140 -1.39 10.95 9.95
CA LEU A 140 -0.86 9.89 9.09
C LEU A 140 -1.97 9.01 8.49
N SER A 141 -3.05 8.74 9.25
CA SER A 141 -4.21 8.00 8.75
C SER A 141 -4.89 8.68 7.55
N TYR A 142 -4.91 10.02 7.52
CA TYR A 142 -5.45 10.78 6.39
C TYR A 142 -4.54 10.69 5.17
N ILE A 143 -3.22 10.76 5.37
CA ILE A 143 -2.25 10.60 4.28
C ILE A 143 -2.33 9.20 3.68
N ILE A 144 -2.38 8.16 4.51
CA ILE A 144 -2.58 6.79 4.03
C ILE A 144 -3.87 6.68 3.24
N LYS A 145 -4.99 7.26 3.73
CA LYS A 145 -6.27 7.27 3.02
C LYS A 145 -6.13 7.92 1.63
N LEU A 146 -5.49 9.09 1.54
CA LEU A 146 -5.31 9.81 0.28
C LEU A 146 -4.42 9.04 -0.71
N VAL A 147 -3.31 8.47 -0.24
CA VAL A 147 -2.40 7.66 -1.06
C VAL A 147 -3.08 6.41 -1.59
N ILE A 148 -3.82 5.70 -0.72
CA ILE A 148 -4.59 4.51 -1.10
C ILE A 148 -5.65 4.87 -2.14
N TYR A 149 -6.47 5.89 -1.89
CA TYR A 149 -7.49 6.34 -2.82
C TYR A 149 -6.89 6.64 -4.20
N SER A 150 -5.79 7.39 -4.20
CA SER A 150 -5.12 7.85 -5.41
C SER A 150 -4.57 6.70 -6.24
N TYR A 151 -4.11 5.63 -5.60
CA TYR A 151 -3.70 4.42 -6.30
C TYR A 151 -4.90 3.60 -6.76
N TRP A 152 -5.85 3.35 -5.86
CA TRP A 152 -7.08 2.60 -6.15
C TRP A 152 -7.84 3.16 -7.35
N LYS A 153 -7.92 4.50 -7.47
CA LYS A 153 -8.58 5.16 -8.59
C LYS A 153 -7.96 4.84 -9.95
N THR A 154 -6.66 4.52 -9.99
CA THR A 154 -5.97 4.10 -11.23
C THR A 154 -6.20 2.64 -11.61
N GLN A 155 -6.78 1.85 -10.70
CA GLN A 155 -7.05 0.43 -10.89
C GLN A 155 -8.52 0.14 -11.25
N GLN A 156 -9.35 1.20 -11.38
CA GLN A 156 -10.71 1.14 -11.93
C GLN A 156 -10.68 1.24 -13.44
#